data_AF-A0A834U1I1-F1
#
_entry.id   AF-A0A834U1I1-F1
#
_cell.length_a   1.000
_cell.length_b   1.000
_cell.length_c   1.000
_cell.angle_alpha   90.00
_cell.angle_beta   90.00
_cell.angle_gamma   90.00
#
_symmetry.space_group_name_H-M   'P 1'
#
loop_
_entity.id
_entity.type
_entity.pdbx_description
1 polymer ?
#
loop_
_entity_poly.entity_id
_entity_poly.type
_entity_poly.pdbx_seq_one_letter_code
_entity_poly.pdbx_strand_id
1 'polypeptide(L)'
;MPYQREDVYYGCLPLAIVNPSKRDLLFQLVRSIQHIYSLYVELCDGAYYGKLIGKLSELHHGVSGEVYAVDGRTLFIKDFTYDGEGPAAFFYAGNTKSPNSNGFRVRDERGTASVLKRYRRKDITLTLPDGKTLNSIKWFSVWCDEFAVNFGDVRIPRGFDYPKPQKLAALNGVHGVSSEPIVIVDAQTLLIPGFSYDGEAPARETFQAEKGAEVCINQDNNAI
;
A
#
# COMPACT_ATOMS: atom_id res chain seq x y z
N MET A 1 10.16 31.58 -20.56
CA MET A 1 9.23 32.49 -19.87
C MET A 1 8.69 31.71 -18.66
N PRO A 2 9.09 32.04 -17.42
CA PRO A 2 8.72 31.24 -16.25
C PRO A 2 7.31 31.63 -15.79
N TYR A 3 6.44 30.62 -15.67
CA TYR A 3 5.09 30.76 -15.14
C TYR A 3 5.18 30.90 -13.61
N GLN A 4 4.62 32.00 -13.10
CA GLN A 4 4.70 32.42 -11.71
C GLN A 4 3.89 31.46 -10.82
N ARG A 5 4.47 31.12 -9.66
CA ARG A 5 3.87 30.34 -8.60
C ARG A 5 2.94 31.27 -7.81
N GLU A 6 1.64 31.03 -7.81
CA GLU A 6 0.71 31.78 -6.96
C GLU A 6 0.79 31.24 -5.52
N ASP A 7 1.33 32.08 -4.65
CA ASP A 7 1.42 31.84 -3.21
C ASP A 7 0.02 31.96 -2.57
N VAL A 8 -0.43 30.90 -1.90
CA VAL A 8 -1.61 30.96 -1.02
C VAL A 8 -1.23 31.75 0.23
N TYR A 9 -1.71 33.00 0.31
CA TYR A 9 -1.60 33.83 1.51
C TYR A 9 -2.49 33.28 2.62
N TYR A 10 -1.88 32.73 3.67
CA TYR A 10 -2.52 32.71 4.99
C TYR A 10 -2.66 34.15 5.45
N GLY A 11 -3.89 34.63 5.62
CA GLY A 11 -4.17 35.97 6.12
C GLY A 11 -3.47 36.20 7.46
N CYS A 12 -2.37 36.94 7.43
CA CYS A 12 -1.69 37.43 8.61
C CYS A 12 -2.56 38.55 9.20
N LEU A 13 -3.14 38.34 10.39
CA LEU A 13 -3.62 39.45 11.19
C LEU A 13 -2.47 40.47 11.33
N PRO A 14 -2.68 41.77 11.09
CA PRO A 14 -1.63 42.76 11.17
C PRO A 14 -0.95 42.70 12.54
N LEU A 15 0.38 42.53 12.52
CA LEU A 15 1.27 42.26 13.64
C LEU A 15 1.44 43.44 14.63
N ALA A 16 0.46 44.33 14.74
CA ALA A 16 0.57 45.59 15.48
C ALA A 16 0.05 45.54 16.93
N ILE A 17 -0.50 44.42 17.43
CA ILE A 17 -1.08 44.35 18.79
C ILE A 17 -0.67 43.08 19.55
N VAL A 18 0.58 42.62 19.43
CA VAL A 18 1.08 41.50 20.27
C VAL A 18 2.35 41.90 20.98
N ASN A 19 2.29 41.87 22.32
CA ASN A 19 3.37 42.17 23.25
C ASN A 19 4.62 41.32 22.90
N PRO A 20 5.83 41.89 22.78
CA PRO A 20 7.03 41.19 22.32
C PRO A 20 7.33 39.89 23.09
N SER A 21 7.06 39.83 24.40
CA SER A 21 7.24 38.62 25.22
C SER A 21 6.29 37.47 24.88
N LYS A 22 5.11 37.76 24.29
CA LYS A 22 4.14 36.74 23.87
C LYS A 22 4.41 36.23 22.46
N ARG A 23 5.18 36.96 21.64
CA ARG A 23 5.55 36.55 20.27
C ARG A 23 6.48 35.35 20.30
N ASP A 24 7.48 35.36 21.17
CA ASP A 24 8.43 34.24 21.30
C ASP A 24 7.75 32.95 21.75
N LEU A 25 6.82 33.06 22.71
CA LEU A 25 6.01 31.92 23.14
C LEU A 25 5.14 31.39 21.99
N LEU A 26 4.52 32.27 21.21
CA LEU A 26 3.67 31.89 20.08
C LEU A 26 4.50 31.24 18.95
N PHE A 27 5.68 31.77 18.64
CA PHE A 27 6.59 31.17 17.66
C PHE A 27 7.13 29.82 18.12
N GLN A 28 7.47 29.66 19.40
CA GLN A 28 7.87 28.37 19.96
C GLN A 28 6.73 27.35 19.93
N LEU A 29 5.50 27.79 20.24
CA LEU A 29 4.32 26.93 20.19
C LEU A 29 4.02 26.49 18.75
N VAL A 30 4.07 27.40 17.77
CA VAL A 30 3.85 27.06 16.35
C VAL A 30 4.95 26.12 15.84
N ARG A 31 6.23 26.36 16.18
CA ARG A 31 7.32 25.46 15.80
C ARG A 31 7.20 24.07 16.43
N SER A 32 6.76 23.97 17.68
CA SER A 32 6.56 22.69 18.35
C SER A 32 5.38 21.93 17.74
N ILE A 33 4.26 22.59 17.48
CA ILE A 33 3.10 22.00 16.77
C ILE A 33 3.50 21.54 15.38
N GLN A 34 4.30 22.33 14.64
CA GLN A 34 4.73 21.99 13.29
C GLN A 34 5.72 20.81 13.27
N HIS A 35 6.60 20.67 14.28
CA HIS A 35 7.42 19.47 14.45
C HIS A 35 6.60 18.23 14.80
N ILE A 36 5.62 18.37 15.69
CA ILE A 36 4.71 17.27 16.05
C ILE A 36 3.90 16.84 14.81
N TYR A 37 3.42 17.79 14.02
CA TYR A 37 2.72 17.51 12.76
C TYR A 37 3.63 16.83 11.74
N SER A 38 4.90 17.25 11.61
CA SER A 38 5.88 16.60 10.72
C SER A 38 6.17 15.15 11.14
N LEU A 39 6.30 14.89 12.44
CA LEU A 39 6.48 13.55 12.98
C LEU A 39 5.24 12.66 12.75
N TYR A 40 4.04 13.24 12.83
CA TYR A 40 2.80 12.55 12.47
C TYR A 40 2.73 12.24 10.98
N VAL A 41 3.07 13.19 10.10
CA VAL A 41 3.05 12.98 8.65
C VAL A 41 4.04 11.87 8.23
N GLU A 42 5.20 11.74 8.86
CA GLU A 42 6.13 10.62 8.61
C GLU A 42 5.56 9.25 9.03
N LEU A 43 4.74 9.19 10.09
CA LEU A 43 4.02 7.98 10.48
C LEU A 43 2.85 7.65 9.54
N CYS A 44 2.31 8.66 8.86
CA CYS A 44 1.24 8.53 7.86
C CYS A 44 1.75 8.23 6.45
N ASP A 45 3.04 8.45 6.18
CA ASP A 45 3.71 8.20 4.88
C ASP A 45 4.20 6.76 4.73
N GLY A 46 3.74 5.85 5.61
CA GLY A 46 3.99 4.43 5.45
C GLY A 46 3.33 3.92 4.18
N ALA A 47 4.12 3.49 3.19
CA ALA A 47 3.59 2.86 2.00
C ALA A 47 2.68 1.69 2.37
N TYR A 48 1.45 1.70 1.86
CA TYR A 48 0.48 0.65 2.11
C TYR A 48 0.81 -0.57 1.25
N TYR A 49 1.17 -1.67 1.89
CA TYR A 49 1.54 -2.93 1.21
C TYR A 49 0.40 -3.95 1.12
N GLY A 50 -0.81 -3.56 1.53
CA GLY A 50 -1.93 -4.48 1.73
C GLY A 50 -2.14 -4.88 3.18
N LYS A 51 -2.97 -5.90 3.40
CA LYS A 51 -3.31 -6.37 4.76
C LYS A 51 -2.27 -7.36 5.25
N LEU A 52 -1.71 -7.11 6.44
CA LEU A 52 -0.75 -8.03 7.07
C LEU A 52 -1.39 -9.41 7.29
N ILE A 53 -0.75 -10.45 6.77
CA ILE A 53 -1.08 -11.86 7.06
C ILE A 53 -0.32 -12.30 8.31
N GLY A 54 0.98 -12.01 8.36
CA GLY A 54 1.84 -12.38 9.48
C GLY A 54 3.32 -12.41 9.12
N LYS A 55 4.16 -12.81 10.07
CA LYS A 55 5.60 -12.98 9.87
C LYS A 55 5.91 -14.41 9.44
N LEU A 56 6.90 -14.58 8.57
CA LEU A 56 7.48 -15.89 8.30
C LEU A 56 8.17 -16.41 9.55
N SER A 57 7.98 -17.69 9.85
CA SER A 57 8.72 -18.37 10.90
C SER A 57 10.18 -18.60 10.49
N GLU A 58 11.13 -18.27 11.36
CA GLU A 58 12.55 -18.54 11.15
C GLU A 58 12.89 -19.98 11.59
N LEU A 59 12.66 -20.97 10.71
CA LEU A 59 12.96 -22.38 11.05
C LEU A 59 14.36 -22.79 10.60
N HIS A 60 14.69 -22.53 9.34
CA HIS A 60 15.99 -22.85 8.75
C HIS A 60 16.43 -21.74 7.80
N HIS A 61 17.74 -21.68 7.55
CA HIS A 61 18.33 -20.85 6.49
C HIS A 61 18.03 -19.35 6.56
N GLY A 62 17.75 -18.84 7.78
CA GLY A 62 17.47 -17.43 8.03
C GLY A 62 16.24 -16.90 7.30
N VAL A 63 15.25 -17.76 7.01
CA VAL A 63 14.01 -17.34 6.35
C VAL A 63 13.22 -16.41 7.26
N SER A 64 13.14 -15.13 6.89
CA SER A 64 12.40 -14.11 7.63
C SER A 64 11.70 -13.13 6.67
N GLY A 65 10.72 -12.40 7.18
CA GLY A 65 9.99 -11.37 6.42
C GLY A 65 8.56 -11.21 6.92
N GLU A 66 7.94 -10.10 6.55
CA GLU A 66 6.54 -9.79 6.87
C GLU A 66 5.69 -9.96 5.61
N VAL A 67 4.67 -10.80 5.67
CA VAL A 67 3.84 -11.16 4.52
C VAL A 67 2.52 -10.40 4.56
N TYR A 68 2.21 -9.71 3.47
CA TYR A 68 1.02 -8.92 3.26
C TYR A 68 0.22 -9.47 2.07
N ALA A 69 -1.09 -9.36 2.14
CA ALA A 69 -2.00 -9.58 1.04
C ALA A 69 -2.29 -8.27 0.34
N VAL A 70 -1.78 -8.11 -0.88
CA VAL A 70 -2.08 -6.96 -1.73
C VAL A 70 -3.51 -7.08 -2.27
N ASP A 71 -3.85 -8.27 -2.78
CA ASP A 71 -5.17 -8.62 -3.29
C ASP A 71 -5.43 -10.13 -3.12
N GLY A 72 -6.48 -10.67 -3.76
CA GLY A 72 -6.85 -12.09 -3.64
C GLY A 72 -5.86 -13.10 -4.23
N ARG A 73 -4.83 -12.68 -4.96
CA ARG A 73 -3.83 -13.51 -5.64
C ARG A 73 -2.40 -13.01 -5.45
N THR A 74 -2.20 -11.80 -4.93
CA THR A 74 -0.89 -11.17 -4.82
C THR A 74 -0.44 -11.08 -3.37
N LEU A 75 0.77 -11.58 -3.11
CA LEU A 75 1.46 -11.49 -1.84
C LEU A 75 2.62 -10.50 -1.96
N PHE A 76 2.76 -9.62 -0.97
CA PHE A 76 3.95 -8.79 -0.80
C PHE A 76 4.71 -9.25 0.43
N ILE A 77 6.02 -9.44 0.31
CA ILE A 77 6.87 -9.85 1.43
C ILE A 77 7.90 -8.75 1.66
N LYS A 78 7.78 -8.08 2.80
CA LYS A 78 8.67 -7.01 3.23
C LYS A 78 9.89 -7.59 3.92
N ASP A 79 11.06 -7.02 3.65
CA ASP A 79 12.34 -7.35 4.27
C ASP A 79 12.68 -8.85 4.18
N PHE A 80 12.32 -9.51 3.06
CA PHE A 80 12.53 -10.95 2.89
C PHE A 80 14.01 -11.30 2.91
N THR A 81 14.37 -12.29 3.73
CA THR A 81 15.74 -12.77 3.90
C THR A 81 15.77 -14.29 3.79
N TYR A 82 16.80 -14.81 3.12
CA TYR A 82 17.09 -16.24 2.97
C TYR A 82 18.55 -16.38 2.55
N ASP A 83 19.32 -17.25 3.20
CA ASP A 83 20.78 -17.35 3.00
C ASP A 83 21.20 -17.92 1.63
N GLY A 84 20.32 -18.65 0.95
CA GLY A 84 20.58 -19.30 -0.34
C GLY A 84 21.30 -20.65 -0.26
N GLU A 85 21.44 -21.26 0.91
CA GLU A 85 22.20 -22.50 1.11
C GLU A 85 21.39 -23.77 0.86
N GLY A 86 20.06 -23.67 0.79
CA GLY A 86 19.20 -24.80 0.44
C GLY A 86 19.32 -25.20 -1.04
N PRO A 87 19.56 -26.49 -1.35
CA PRO A 87 19.90 -26.93 -2.70
C PRO A 87 18.72 -26.88 -3.69
N ALA A 88 17.49 -27.01 -3.18
CA ALA A 88 16.26 -26.99 -3.97
C ALA A 88 15.13 -26.24 -3.25
N ALA A 89 15.41 -25.00 -2.83
CA ALA A 89 14.43 -24.14 -2.16
C ALA A 89 13.53 -23.39 -3.16
N PHE A 90 12.24 -23.32 -2.86
CA PHE A 90 11.22 -22.66 -3.68
C PHE A 90 10.16 -21.99 -2.79
N PHE A 91 9.41 -21.03 -3.36
CA PHE A 91 8.18 -20.57 -2.74
C PHE A 91 7.07 -21.58 -2.96
N TYR A 92 6.37 -21.92 -1.89
CA TYR A 92 5.30 -22.90 -1.86
C TYR A 92 4.06 -22.34 -1.15
N ALA A 93 2.90 -22.81 -1.57
CA ALA A 93 1.66 -22.59 -0.86
C ALA A 93 0.78 -23.84 -0.92
N GLY A 94 -0.16 -23.96 0.02
CA GLY A 94 -1.05 -25.13 0.04
C GLY A 94 -2.24 -24.97 0.97
N ASN A 95 -3.19 -25.91 0.87
CA ASN A 95 -4.46 -25.91 1.61
C ASN A 95 -4.52 -27.00 2.71
N THR A 96 -3.40 -27.65 2.98
CA THR A 96 -3.29 -28.66 4.04
C THR A 96 -3.16 -28.01 5.41
N LYS A 97 -3.19 -28.83 6.47
CA LYS A 97 -3.04 -28.33 7.86
C LYS A 97 -1.64 -27.77 8.13
N SER A 98 -0.60 -28.14 7.38
CA SER A 98 0.77 -27.63 7.51
C SER A 98 1.53 -27.76 6.19
N PRO A 99 2.60 -26.97 5.98
CA PRO A 99 3.51 -27.11 4.84
C PRO A 99 3.93 -28.57 4.63
N ASN A 100 3.79 -29.05 3.41
CA ASN A 100 4.18 -30.40 3.00
C ASN A 100 4.30 -30.48 1.46
N SER A 101 4.78 -31.63 0.98
CA SER A 101 5.03 -31.89 -0.45
C SER A 101 3.78 -31.85 -1.34
N ASN A 102 2.56 -31.83 -0.80
CA ASN A 102 1.32 -31.67 -1.57
C ASN A 102 0.96 -30.19 -1.84
N GLY A 103 1.84 -29.26 -1.46
CA GLY A 103 1.73 -27.86 -1.87
C GLY A 103 2.00 -27.67 -3.37
N PHE A 104 1.92 -26.41 -3.81
CA PHE A 104 2.26 -26.02 -5.17
C PHE A 104 3.29 -24.90 -5.15
N ARG A 105 4.14 -24.88 -6.19
CA ARG A 105 5.16 -23.85 -6.39
C ARG A 105 4.52 -22.51 -6.77
N VAL A 106 4.99 -21.44 -6.15
CA VAL A 106 4.70 -20.06 -6.51
C VAL A 106 5.92 -19.51 -7.25
N ARG A 107 5.68 -18.76 -8.33
CA ARG A 107 6.77 -18.14 -9.09
C ARG A 107 7.42 -17.04 -8.26
N ASP A 108 8.72 -16.84 -8.44
CA ASP A 108 9.48 -15.76 -7.82
C ASP A 108 9.09 -14.38 -8.40
N GLU A 109 9.72 -13.31 -7.92
CA GLU A 109 9.43 -11.94 -8.36
C GLU A 109 9.75 -11.69 -9.84
N ARG A 110 10.46 -12.62 -10.49
CA ARG A 110 10.84 -12.57 -11.90
C ARG A 110 9.92 -13.44 -12.77
N GLY A 111 8.91 -14.06 -12.16
CA GLY A 111 7.98 -14.97 -12.84
C GLY A 111 8.56 -16.36 -13.13
N THR A 112 9.67 -16.74 -12.48
CA THR A 112 10.32 -18.04 -12.69
C THR A 112 10.02 -19.01 -11.54
N ALA A 113 10.02 -20.31 -11.83
CA ALA A 113 9.89 -21.37 -10.82
C ALA A 113 11.23 -22.07 -10.55
N SER A 114 12.33 -21.31 -10.70
CA SER A 114 13.70 -21.78 -10.49
C SER A 114 14.02 -21.85 -9.00
N VAL A 115 15.12 -22.55 -8.66
CA VAL A 115 15.62 -22.59 -7.27
C VAL A 115 15.91 -21.17 -6.79
N LEU A 116 15.46 -20.87 -5.57
CA LEU A 116 15.66 -19.58 -4.94
C LEU A 116 17.13 -19.32 -4.67
N LYS A 117 17.56 -18.11 -5.00
CA LYS A 117 18.88 -17.61 -4.64
C LYS A 117 18.82 -16.94 -3.27
N ARG A 118 19.96 -16.50 -2.77
CA ARG A 118 20.05 -15.68 -1.56
C ARG A 118 19.26 -14.38 -1.68
N TYR A 119 18.51 -14.05 -0.64
CA TYR A 119 17.82 -12.77 -0.44
C TYR A 119 18.38 -12.07 0.80
N ARG A 120 18.59 -10.75 0.74
CA ARG A 120 19.04 -9.94 1.88
C ARG A 120 18.10 -8.76 2.05
N ARG A 121 17.17 -8.86 3.01
CA ARG A 121 16.17 -7.82 3.32
C ARG A 121 15.57 -7.19 2.06
N LYS A 122 15.10 -8.03 1.15
CA LYS A 122 14.56 -7.59 -0.13
C LYS A 122 13.05 -7.59 -0.08
N ASP A 123 12.44 -6.52 -0.56
CA ASP A 123 11.00 -6.49 -0.78
C ASP A 123 10.66 -7.22 -2.08
N ILE A 124 9.74 -8.17 -2.01
CA ILE A 124 9.33 -8.99 -3.16
C ILE A 124 7.82 -9.09 -3.28
N THR A 125 7.35 -9.11 -4.52
CA THR A 125 5.94 -9.34 -4.85
C THR A 125 5.81 -10.67 -5.58
N LEU A 126 4.92 -11.52 -5.09
CA LEU A 126 4.66 -12.85 -5.63
C LEU A 126 3.20 -12.96 -6.04
N THR A 127 2.96 -13.56 -7.22
CA THR A 127 1.61 -13.80 -7.72
C THR A 127 1.30 -15.29 -7.67
N LEU A 128 0.16 -15.63 -7.05
CA LEU A 128 -0.33 -17.00 -7.02
C LEU A 128 -0.69 -17.49 -8.44
N PRO A 129 -0.42 -18.77 -8.75
CA PRO A 129 -0.79 -19.38 -10.03
C PRO A 129 -2.26 -19.26 -10.37
N ASP A 130 -2.59 -19.45 -11.65
CA ASP A 130 -3.97 -19.37 -12.13
C ASP A 130 -4.90 -20.37 -11.44
N GLY A 131 -6.11 -19.90 -11.13
CA GLY A 131 -7.10 -20.67 -10.37
C GLY A 131 -6.80 -20.81 -8.87
N LYS A 132 -5.69 -20.24 -8.36
CA LYS A 132 -5.40 -20.17 -6.92
C LYS A 132 -5.63 -18.75 -6.40
N THR A 133 -6.17 -18.67 -5.20
CA THR A 133 -6.40 -17.42 -4.47
C THR A 133 -5.99 -17.57 -3.00
N LEU A 134 -5.86 -16.48 -2.26
CA LEU A 134 -5.58 -16.48 -0.83
C LEU A 134 -6.63 -17.27 -0.03
N ASN A 135 -7.89 -17.26 -0.46
CA ASN A 135 -8.95 -18.07 0.15
C ASN A 135 -8.77 -19.58 -0.06
N SER A 136 -8.04 -19.98 -1.09
CA SER A 136 -7.83 -21.40 -1.44
C SER A 136 -6.62 -22.03 -0.72
N ILE A 137 -5.82 -21.22 0.00
CA ILE A 137 -4.61 -21.66 0.69
C ILE A 137 -4.70 -21.37 2.19
N LYS A 138 -3.95 -22.14 2.99
CA LYS A 138 -3.88 -22.02 4.46
C LYS A 138 -2.49 -21.64 4.96
N TRP A 139 -1.50 -21.74 4.09
CA TRP A 139 -0.12 -21.43 4.41
C TRP A 139 0.65 -21.03 3.14
N PHE A 140 1.66 -20.21 3.35
CA PHE A 140 2.71 -19.87 2.39
C PHE A 140 4.05 -20.17 3.06
N SER A 141 5.02 -20.71 2.32
CA SER A 141 6.27 -21.24 2.87
C SER A 141 7.42 -21.15 1.88
N VAL A 142 8.64 -21.02 2.42
CA VAL A 142 9.86 -21.40 1.72
C VAL A 142 10.10 -22.89 1.98
N TRP A 143 10.04 -23.70 0.94
CA TRP A 143 10.10 -25.16 1.02
C TRP A 143 11.24 -25.72 0.20
N CYS A 144 11.96 -26.69 0.76
CA CYS A 144 13.00 -27.42 0.05
C CYS A 144 12.48 -28.76 -0.44
N ASP A 145 12.45 -28.95 -1.76
CA ASP A 145 11.95 -30.19 -2.37
C ASP A 145 12.88 -31.39 -2.15
N GLU A 146 14.19 -31.15 -2.17
CA GLU A 146 15.18 -32.23 -2.05
C GLU A 146 15.13 -32.92 -0.68
N PHE A 147 14.94 -32.14 0.38
CA PHE A 147 14.86 -32.67 1.75
C PHE A 147 13.43 -32.80 2.27
N ALA A 148 12.43 -32.31 1.53
CA ALA A 148 11.04 -32.23 1.97
C ALA A 148 10.89 -31.53 3.34
N VAL A 149 11.56 -30.39 3.51
CA VAL A 149 11.60 -29.61 4.76
C VAL A 149 11.10 -28.19 4.52
N ASN A 150 10.37 -27.68 5.51
CA ASN A 150 9.92 -26.29 5.58
C ASN A 150 11.01 -25.41 6.20
N PHE A 151 11.49 -24.41 5.47
CA PHE A 151 12.47 -23.44 5.97
C PHE A 151 11.84 -22.27 6.71
N GLY A 152 10.58 -21.98 6.41
CA GLY A 152 9.79 -20.98 7.11
C GLY A 152 8.43 -20.81 6.48
N ASP A 153 7.38 -20.69 7.30
CA ASP A 153 6.01 -20.51 6.84
C ASP A 153 5.28 -19.39 7.57
N VAL A 154 4.19 -18.94 6.94
CA VAL A 154 3.18 -18.09 7.54
C VAL A 154 1.82 -18.74 7.36
N ARG A 155 0.96 -18.64 8.38
CA ARG A 155 -0.41 -19.17 8.33
C ARG A 155 -1.38 -18.11 7.86
N ILE A 156 -2.22 -18.50 6.91
CA ILE A 156 -3.30 -17.66 6.39
C ILE A 156 -4.57 -18.11 7.10
N PRO A 157 -5.20 -17.24 7.92
CA PRO A 157 -6.41 -17.60 8.64
C PRO A 157 -7.57 -17.83 7.67
N ARG A 158 -8.53 -18.66 8.06
CA ARG A 158 -9.74 -18.89 7.26
C ARG A 158 -10.56 -17.61 7.19
N GLY A 159 -11.10 -17.31 6.01
CA GLY A 159 -11.87 -16.09 5.79
C GLY A 159 -11.01 -14.83 5.91
N PHE A 160 -9.71 -14.93 5.60
CA PHE A 160 -8.83 -13.77 5.56
C PHE A 160 -9.40 -12.73 4.58
N ASP A 161 -9.80 -11.60 5.13
CA ASP A 161 -10.41 -10.52 4.37
C ASP A 161 -9.31 -9.64 3.78
N TYR A 162 -8.80 -10.03 2.60
CA TYR A 162 -7.82 -9.27 1.84
C TYR A 162 -8.47 -8.07 1.12
N PRO A 163 -7.69 -7.03 0.78
CA PRO A 163 -8.20 -5.87 0.04
C PRO A 163 -8.83 -6.32 -1.29
N LYS A 164 -10.05 -5.83 -1.56
CA LYS A 164 -10.77 -6.08 -2.80
C LYS A 164 -11.21 -4.74 -3.37
N PRO A 165 -11.20 -4.57 -4.70
CA PRO A 165 -11.78 -3.40 -5.29
C PRO A 165 -13.24 -3.25 -4.87
N GLN A 166 -13.60 -2.10 -4.29
CA GLN A 166 -14.97 -1.80 -3.86
C GLN A 166 -15.59 -0.78 -4.78
N LYS A 167 -16.85 -1.00 -5.16
CA LYS A 167 -17.63 -0.02 -5.92
C LYS A 167 -18.48 0.81 -4.97
N LEU A 168 -18.30 2.11 -5.01
CA LEU A 168 -19.16 3.07 -4.33
C LEU A 168 -20.18 3.64 -5.32
N ALA A 169 -21.17 4.36 -4.79
CA ALA A 169 -22.13 5.07 -5.61
C ALA A 169 -21.44 6.13 -6.47
N ALA A 170 -22.07 6.47 -7.58
CA ALA A 170 -21.70 7.62 -8.40
C ALA A 170 -21.77 8.91 -7.58
N LEU A 171 -20.90 9.87 -7.90
CA LEU A 171 -21.07 11.24 -7.44
C LEU A 171 -22.34 11.81 -8.09
N ASN A 172 -23.12 12.51 -7.27
CA ASN A 172 -24.26 13.28 -7.71
C ASN A 172 -24.36 14.50 -6.79
N GLY A 173 -23.91 15.64 -7.31
CA GLY A 173 -23.82 16.89 -6.57
C GLY A 173 -24.36 18.07 -7.37
N VAL A 174 -24.29 19.24 -6.74
CA VAL A 174 -24.66 20.53 -7.34
C VAL A 174 -23.51 21.00 -8.26
N HIS A 175 -23.78 21.89 -9.22
CA HIS A 175 -22.79 22.40 -10.18
C HIS A 175 -22.21 21.32 -11.12
N GLY A 176 -23.10 20.48 -11.68
CA GLY A 176 -22.73 19.48 -12.68
C GLY A 176 -21.85 18.34 -12.14
N VAL A 177 -21.63 18.27 -10.82
CA VAL A 177 -20.83 17.20 -10.19
C VAL A 177 -21.51 15.86 -10.41
N SER A 178 -20.93 15.04 -11.26
CA SER A 178 -21.42 13.71 -11.57
C SER A 178 -20.26 12.75 -11.88
N SER A 179 -20.49 11.45 -11.71
CA SER A 179 -19.56 10.41 -12.15
C SER A 179 -20.28 9.10 -12.45
N GLU A 180 -19.58 8.13 -13.03
CA GLU A 180 -19.94 6.71 -12.94
C GLU A 180 -19.66 6.18 -11.52
N PRO A 181 -20.06 4.93 -11.18
CA PRO A 181 -19.71 4.32 -9.91
C PRO A 181 -18.20 4.36 -9.64
N ILE A 182 -17.85 4.99 -8.51
CA ILE A 182 -16.46 5.12 -8.07
C ILE A 182 -15.92 3.74 -7.70
N VAL A 183 -14.66 3.46 -8.04
CA VAL A 183 -13.98 2.21 -7.70
C VAL A 183 -12.81 2.50 -6.77
N ILE A 184 -12.90 2.09 -5.51
CA ILE A 184 -11.73 1.99 -4.64
C ILE A 184 -10.94 0.79 -5.14
N VAL A 185 -9.75 1.01 -5.72
CA VAL A 185 -8.88 -0.04 -6.22
C VAL A 185 -8.11 -0.66 -5.06
N ASP A 186 -7.52 0.19 -4.23
CA ASP A 186 -6.82 -0.15 -2.99
C ASP A 186 -6.89 1.04 -2.01
N ALA A 187 -6.16 0.99 -0.90
CA ALA A 187 -6.21 2.04 0.12
C ALA A 187 -5.59 3.38 -0.33
N GLN A 188 -4.86 3.41 -1.44
CA GLN A 188 -4.18 4.58 -1.98
C GLN A 188 -4.72 5.01 -3.36
N THR A 189 -5.54 4.17 -4.01
CA THR A 189 -6.01 4.38 -5.37
C THR A 189 -7.53 4.32 -5.45
N LEU A 190 -8.14 5.38 -5.99
CA LEU A 190 -9.56 5.48 -6.24
C LEU A 190 -9.78 5.96 -7.68
N LEU A 191 -10.59 5.21 -8.44
CA LEU A 191 -10.98 5.56 -9.81
C LEU A 191 -12.35 6.21 -9.79
N ILE A 192 -12.48 7.36 -10.48
CA ILE A 192 -13.76 8.09 -10.64
C ILE A 192 -14.04 8.22 -12.15
N PRO A 193 -14.59 7.18 -12.80
CA PRO A 193 -14.82 7.23 -14.23
C PRO A 193 -15.91 8.25 -14.56
N GLY A 194 -15.76 8.94 -15.69
CA GLY A 194 -16.78 9.89 -16.17
C GLY A 194 -17.05 11.06 -15.23
N PHE A 195 -16.06 11.46 -14.42
CA PHE A 195 -16.17 12.64 -13.56
C PHE A 195 -16.45 13.91 -14.39
N SER A 196 -17.47 14.66 -14.00
CA SER A 196 -17.83 15.96 -14.59
C SER A 196 -18.12 16.99 -13.50
N TYR A 197 -17.80 18.24 -13.77
CA TYR A 197 -18.03 19.42 -12.92
C TYR A 197 -18.14 20.64 -13.83
N ASP A 198 -19.19 21.47 -13.68
CA ASP A 198 -19.46 22.57 -14.62
C ASP A 198 -18.67 23.86 -14.33
N GLY A 199 -17.99 23.95 -13.18
CA GLY A 199 -17.18 25.11 -12.82
C GLY A 199 -17.98 26.30 -12.31
N GLU A 200 -19.30 26.20 -12.16
CA GLU A 200 -20.16 27.31 -11.76
C GLU A 200 -20.28 27.50 -10.24
N ALA A 201 -19.57 26.71 -9.44
CA ALA A 201 -19.60 26.89 -7.99
C ALA A 201 -18.97 28.24 -7.59
N PRO A 202 -19.57 28.96 -6.63
CA PRO A 202 -19.00 30.20 -6.12
C PRO A 202 -17.59 29.95 -5.55
N ALA A 203 -16.70 30.93 -5.69
CA ALA A 203 -15.23 30.84 -5.49
C ALA A 203 -14.71 30.39 -4.09
N ARG A 204 -15.55 29.81 -3.23
CA ARG A 204 -15.20 29.28 -1.91
C ARG A 204 -15.30 27.76 -1.81
N GLU A 205 -15.71 27.05 -2.86
CA GLU A 205 -15.77 25.59 -2.88
C GLU A 205 -14.63 25.03 -3.74
N THR A 206 -13.47 24.82 -3.12
CA THR A 206 -12.31 24.19 -3.76
C THR A 206 -12.36 22.67 -3.60
N PHE A 207 -12.07 21.93 -4.67
CA PHE A 207 -11.69 20.52 -4.56
C PHE A 207 -10.38 20.42 -3.79
N GLN A 208 -10.43 19.97 -2.54
CA GLN A 208 -9.24 19.72 -1.73
C GLN A 208 -8.79 18.27 -1.93
N ALA A 209 -7.75 18.08 -2.73
CA ALA A 209 -6.94 16.88 -2.66
C ALA A 209 -5.92 17.08 -1.53
N GLU A 210 -5.96 16.25 -0.49
CA GLU A 210 -4.96 16.33 0.58
C GLU A 210 -3.57 15.92 0.08
N LYS A 211 -2.54 16.39 0.78
CA LYS A 211 -1.13 16.18 0.44
C LYS A 211 -0.83 14.68 0.28
N GLY A 212 -0.43 14.27 -0.92
CA GLY A 212 -0.14 12.87 -1.26
C GLY A 212 -1.09 12.25 -2.29
N ALA A 213 -2.21 12.91 -2.61
CA ALA A 213 -3.06 12.53 -3.73
C ALA A 213 -2.52 13.14 -5.04
N GLU A 214 -2.03 12.29 -5.94
CA GLU A 214 -1.74 12.68 -7.33
C GLU A 214 -3.02 12.48 -8.15
N VAL A 215 -3.65 13.58 -8.56
CA VAL A 215 -4.83 13.53 -9.44
C VAL A 215 -4.32 13.44 -10.88
N CYS A 216 -4.30 12.23 -11.43
CA CYS A 216 -3.93 11.99 -12.82
C CYS A 216 -5.09 12.38 -13.75
N ILE A 217 -5.02 13.57 -14.34
CA ILE A 217 -5.94 14.00 -15.40
C ILE A 217 -5.28 13.64 -16.75
N ASN A 218 -5.90 12.78 -17.56
CA ASN A 218 -5.38 12.51 -18.91
C ASN A 218 -5.48 13.77 -19.79
N GLN A 219 -4.62 13.90 -20.80
CA GLN A 219 -4.52 15.04 -21.74
C GLN A 219 -5.82 15.36 -22.49
N ASP A 220 -6.85 14.52 -22.37
CA ASP A 220 -8.16 14.67 -22.99
C ASP A 220 -9.24 15.22 -22.03
N ASN A 221 -8.88 15.72 -20.83
CA ASN A 221 -9.84 16.14 -19.78
C ASN A 221 -10.81 15.04 -19.32
N ASN A 222 -10.49 13.77 -19.58
CA ASN A 222 -11.18 12.63 -19.00
C ASN A 222 -10.40 12.14 -17.77
N ALA A 223 -11.07 12.06 -16.63
CA ALA A 223 -10.54 11.45 -15.42
C ALA A 223 -10.30 9.94 -15.66
N ILE A 224 -9.08 9.46 -15.36
CA ILE A 224 -8.79 8.03 -15.22
C ILE A 224 -8.62 7.74 -13.73
#